data_AF-A0A1V1UCZ3-F1
#
_entry.id   AF-A0A1V1UCZ3-F1
#
_cell.length_a   1.000
_cell.length_b   1.000
_cell.length_c   1.000
_cell.angle_alpha   90.00
_cell.angle_beta   90.00
_cell.angle_gamma   90.00
#
_symmetry.space_group_name_H-M   'P 1'
#
loop_
_entity.id
_entity.type
_entity.pdbx_description
1 polymer ?
#
loop_
_entity_poly.entity_id
_entity_poly.type
_entity_poly.pdbx_seq_one_letter_code
_entity_poly.pdbx_strand_id
1 'polypeptide(L)'
;MQLSRIGRYYATRSMLALDPATGRYDADATPETGRVARSRWGGAITRCSKVVTPSRQRAGVVWKLRRCAHLARLCRQGRGITQVLDYSHNPWLVAASLAVALMAGFTGLSLTRGASHLDEGRRKLVVALAAMVLGGGIWSMHFVAMLGLQLPILFYYDALITLISALAAILMVGLALLLLHFRRRTPGVILGAGVIVGLGIVVMHYIGMAGMQICRAVSGPVQVVSATLASVILSSLAIWVAYDARTHRNILLGTVCFGCAVFAVHFVAIALTGFVATDQAGGAGPVLDNRILAMGVTVSVFLICGAFLLTGVTFLKPAEAPRVSVPPTPSARLPYERDGQTHFADAAAVAAIRAEGHYTVLYQGEDKLFCPWSITEAEARMIPAGFLRVHRSYLVNPVHVSRFERHKDNGTCYFETVAALSKVPISRSRLTAIREALGL
;
A
#
# COMPACT_ATOMS: atom_id res chain seq x y z
N MET A 1 -10.47 -53.73 7.61
CA MET A 1 -10.04 -54.41 8.87
C MET A 1 -8.79 -53.79 9.52
N GLN A 2 -7.91 -53.07 8.81
CA GLN A 2 -6.75 -52.42 9.47
C GLN A 2 -7.04 -51.03 10.09
N LEU A 3 -8.10 -50.32 9.69
CA LEU A 3 -8.49 -49.03 10.28
C LEU A 3 -9.16 -49.16 11.68
N SER A 4 -9.64 -50.35 12.07
CA SER A 4 -10.25 -50.57 13.40
C SER A 4 -9.22 -50.70 14.53
N ARG A 5 -7.95 -51.02 14.23
CA ARG A 5 -6.87 -51.08 15.23
C ARG A 5 -6.37 -49.70 15.67
N ILE A 6 -6.48 -48.68 14.80
CA ILE A 6 -6.00 -47.32 15.11
C ILE A 6 -6.94 -46.63 16.12
N GLY A 7 -8.25 -46.89 16.02
CA GLY A 7 -9.24 -46.32 16.96
C GLY A 7 -9.07 -46.77 18.42
N ARG A 8 -8.56 -47.99 18.67
CA ARG A 8 -8.32 -48.49 20.03
C ARG A 8 -7.13 -47.84 20.73
N TYR A 9 -6.12 -47.39 19.98
CA TYR A 9 -4.90 -46.81 20.55
C TYR A 9 -5.00 -45.32 20.90
N TYR A 10 -6.01 -44.62 20.40
CA TYR A 10 -6.20 -43.16 20.59
C TYR A 10 -7.48 -42.78 21.35
N ALA A 11 -8.20 -43.76 21.93
CA ALA A 11 -9.39 -43.48 22.73
C ALA A 11 -9.01 -42.86 24.09
N THR A 12 -9.40 -41.60 24.32
CA THR A 12 -9.35 -40.97 25.64
C THR A 12 -10.44 -41.56 26.56
N ARG A 13 -10.25 -41.51 27.89
CA ARG A 13 -11.18 -42.11 28.88
C ARG A 13 -12.66 -41.72 28.70
N SER A 14 -12.94 -40.56 28.12
CA SER A 14 -14.30 -40.09 27.81
C SER A 14 -15.00 -40.84 26.67
N MET A 15 -14.29 -41.71 25.95
CA MET A 15 -14.79 -42.47 24.79
C MET A 15 -14.87 -43.98 25.04
N LEU A 16 -14.49 -44.44 26.23
CA LEU A 16 -14.54 -45.85 26.63
C LEU A 16 -15.82 -46.15 27.42
N ALA A 17 -16.37 -47.34 27.24
CA ALA A 17 -17.51 -47.79 28.05
C ALA A 17 -17.07 -47.98 29.51
N LEU A 18 -17.83 -47.41 30.46
CA LEU A 18 -17.61 -47.59 31.89
C LEU A 18 -18.29 -48.89 32.33
N ASP A 19 -17.54 -49.82 32.90
CA ASP A 19 -18.10 -51.02 33.50
C ASP A 19 -18.74 -50.67 34.86
N PRO A 20 -20.06 -50.84 35.02
CA PRO A 20 -20.76 -50.50 36.25
C PRO A 20 -20.44 -51.41 37.43
N ALA A 21 -19.88 -52.61 37.22
CA ALA A 21 -19.52 -53.53 38.30
C ALA A 21 -18.15 -53.23 38.91
N THR A 22 -17.20 -52.76 38.10
CA THR A 22 -15.81 -52.53 38.52
C THR A 22 -15.43 -51.05 38.61
N GLY A 23 -16.26 -50.16 38.06
CA GLY A 23 -15.99 -48.71 38.03
C GLY A 23 -14.82 -48.30 37.15
N ARG A 24 -14.34 -49.19 36.27
CA ARG A 24 -13.20 -48.97 35.37
C ARG A 24 -13.68 -48.87 33.92
N TYR A 25 -12.94 -48.12 33.12
CA TYR A 25 -13.20 -47.95 31.69
C TYR A 25 -12.63 -49.12 30.91
N ASP A 26 -13.45 -49.78 30.09
CA ASP A 26 -13.11 -50.99 29.34
C ASP A 26 -13.11 -50.73 27.82
N ALA A 27 -11.97 -50.98 27.19
CA ALA A 27 -11.76 -50.81 25.76
C ALA A 27 -12.35 -51.95 24.92
N ASP A 28 -12.48 -53.16 25.46
CA ASP A 28 -13.03 -54.31 24.74
C ASP A 28 -14.56 -54.32 24.75
N ALA A 29 -15.19 -53.62 25.72
CA ALA A 29 -16.63 -53.40 25.78
C ALA A 29 -17.13 -52.23 24.89
N THR A 30 -16.21 -51.46 24.28
CA THR A 30 -16.55 -50.28 23.48
C THR A 30 -16.87 -50.69 22.03
N PRO A 31 -18.11 -50.50 21.51
CA PRO A 31 -18.53 -51.06 20.22
C PRO A 31 -17.83 -50.39 19.02
N GLU A 32 -17.39 -51.21 18.06
CA GLU A 32 -16.54 -50.76 16.93
C GLU A 32 -17.29 -49.97 15.84
N THR A 33 -18.62 -49.87 15.88
CA THR A 33 -19.43 -49.05 14.95
C THR A 33 -20.70 -48.49 15.60
N GLY A 34 -21.02 -47.22 15.32
CA GLY A 34 -22.13 -46.45 15.90
C GLY A 34 -23.55 -46.81 15.43
N ARG A 35 -23.85 -48.09 15.15
CA ARG A 35 -25.21 -48.55 14.79
C ARG A 35 -25.85 -49.51 15.79
N VAL A 36 -25.11 -50.02 16.79
CA VAL A 36 -25.62 -51.01 17.76
C VAL A 36 -26.02 -50.40 19.12
N ALA A 37 -25.76 -49.11 19.36
CA ALA A 37 -26.08 -48.46 20.64
C ALA A 37 -27.58 -48.19 20.90
N ARG A 38 -28.47 -48.39 19.91
CA ARG A 38 -29.90 -48.02 20.03
C ARG A 38 -30.83 -49.12 20.54
N SER A 39 -30.40 -50.38 20.60
CA SER A 39 -31.27 -51.51 21.00
C SER A 39 -31.00 -52.05 22.41
N ARG A 40 -29.96 -51.58 23.11
CA ARG A 40 -29.58 -52.12 24.45
C ARG A 40 -29.76 -51.14 25.62
N TRP A 41 -30.19 -49.91 25.37
CA TRP A 41 -30.49 -48.88 26.40
C TRP A 41 -31.86 -48.23 26.17
N GLY A 42 -32.89 -49.06 25.99
CA GLY A 42 -34.28 -48.66 25.74
C GLY A 42 -35.14 -48.42 26.98
N GLY A 43 -34.56 -48.09 28.14
CA GLY A 43 -35.33 -48.03 29.38
C GLY A 43 -34.75 -47.15 30.48
N ALA A 44 -34.46 -45.87 30.20
CA ALA A 44 -34.16 -44.89 31.27
C ALA A 44 -34.21 -43.42 30.83
N ILE A 45 -35.07 -43.00 29.88
CA ILE A 45 -35.28 -41.56 29.63
C ILE A 45 -36.77 -41.31 29.37
N THR A 46 -37.57 -41.40 30.43
CA THR A 46 -38.93 -40.84 30.48
C THR A 46 -39.19 -40.32 31.89
N ARG A 47 -38.47 -39.27 32.27
CA ARG A 47 -38.84 -38.26 33.29
C ARG A 47 -37.67 -37.30 33.52
N CYS A 48 -37.69 -36.17 32.82
CA CYS A 48 -37.32 -34.88 33.42
C CYS A 48 -37.69 -33.75 32.45
N SER A 49 -38.99 -33.54 32.29
CA SER A 49 -39.52 -32.24 31.91
C SER A 49 -39.62 -31.42 33.19
N LYS A 50 -38.71 -30.46 33.41
CA LYS A 50 -38.97 -29.14 34.04
C LYS A 50 -37.68 -28.44 34.52
N VAL A 51 -37.57 -27.18 34.08
CA VAL A 51 -36.97 -26.01 34.77
C VAL A 51 -35.43 -25.94 34.86
N VAL A 52 -34.82 -25.10 34.01
CA VAL A 52 -33.79 -24.11 34.39
C VAL A 52 -33.93 -22.86 33.49
N THR A 53 -34.16 -21.71 34.12
CA THR A 53 -34.21 -20.33 33.55
C THR A 53 -32.82 -19.76 33.23
N PRO A 54 -32.70 -18.67 32.44
CA PRO A 54 -31.44 -18.31 31.77
C PRO A 54 -30.51 -17.50 32.69
N SER A 55 -29.21 -17.79 32.65
CA SER A 55 -28.17 -16.88 33.17
C SER A 55 -27.39 -16.23 32.03
N ARG A 56 -27.25 -14.91 32.15
CA ARG A 56 -26.54 -14.00 31.24
C ARG A 56 -25.12 -14.48 30.94
N GLN A 57 -24.75 -14.58 29.66
CA GLN A 57 -23.37 -14.36 29.23
C GLN A 57 -23.29 -13.85 27.78
N ARG A 58 -22.86 -12.58 27.70
CA ARG A 58 -22.13 -11.85 26.64
C ARG A 58 -22.64 -11.96 25.20
N ALA A 59 -23.12 -10.82 24.71
CA ALA A 59 -23.49 -10.53 23.33
C ALA A 59 -22.35 -10.84 22.35
N GLY A 60 -22.41 -12.00 21.71
CA GLY A 60 -21.86 -12.20 20.37
C GLY A 60 -22.89 -11.70 19.36
N VAL A 61 -22.47 -10.81 18.45
CA VAL A 61 -23.32 -10.36 17.34
C VAL A 61 -23.53 -11.54 16.40
N VAL A 62 -24.61 -12.29 16.61
CA VAL A 62 -25.03 -13.39 15.72
C VAL A 62 -25.73 -12.76 14.52
N TRP A 63 -25.04 -12.67 13.39
CA TRP A 63 -25.66 -12.39 12.09
C TRP A 63 -26.51 -13.58 11.65
N LYS A 64 -27.72 -13.70 12.20
CA LYS A 64 -28.68 -14.74 11.83
C LYS A 64 -29.49 -14.29 10.61
N LEU A 65 -28.86 -14.28 9.43
CA LEU A 65 -29.61 -14.13 8.18
C LEU A 65 -30.52 -15.35 8.00
N ARG A 66 -31.83 -15.09 8.01
CA ARG A 66 -32.88 -16.09 7.80
C ARG A 66 -32.67 -16.74 6.43
N ARG A 67 -32.26 -18.02 6.42
CA ARG A 67 -32.17 -18.86 5.22
C ARG A 67 -33.55 -18.89 4.52
N CYS A 68 -33.61 -18.45 3.26
CA CYS A 68 -34.77 -18.61 2.40
C CYS A 68 -35.11 -20.10 2.25
N ALA A 69 -36.34 -20.47 2.62
CA ALA A 69 -36.91 -21.83 2.59
C ALA A 69 -37.06 -22.45 1.17
N HIS A 70 -36.30 -21.95 0.19
CA HIS A 70 -36.35 -22.36 -1.21
C HIS A 70 -35.21 -23.33 -1.55
N LEU A 71 -34.00 -23.13 -0.99
CA LEU A 71 -32.86 -24.06 -1.15
C LEU A 71 -33.12 -25.44 -0.50
N ALA A 72 -33.89 -25.48 0.59
CA ALA A 72 -34.30 -26.72 1.25
C ALA A 72 -35.33 -27.56 0.47
N ARG A 73 -35.90 -27.02 -0.62
CA ARG A 73 -36.85 -27.76 -1.48
C ARG A 73 -36.15 -28.42 -2.66
N LEU A 74 -35.10 -27.81 -3.21
CA LEU A 74 -34.35 -28.36 -4.35
C LEU A 74 -33.43 -29.54 -3.96
N CYS A 75 -32.98 -29.61 -2.71
CA CYS A 75 -32.16 -30.72 -2.20
C CYS A 75 -32.94 -32.04 -1.95
N ARG A 76 -34.27 -32.03 -2.16
CA ARG A 76 -35.16 -33.16 -1.84
C ARG A 76 -35.37 -34.13 -3.00
N GLN A 77 -34.88 -33.83 -4.20
CA GLN A 77 -35.02 -34.68 -5.38
C GLN A 77 -33.66 -35.11 -5.93
N GLY A 78 -33.13 -36.23 -5.41
CA GLY A 78 -32.15 -37.07 -6.10
C GLY A 78 -30.69 -36.99 -5.62
N ARG A 79 -30.24 -38.09 -5.00
CA ARG A 79 -28.85 -38.50 -4.67
C ARG A 79 -28.15 -37.83 -3.49
N GLY A 80 -27.92 -38.63 -2.45
CA GLY A 80 -26.91 -38.43 -1.40
C GLY A 80 -27.21 -37.26 -0.47
N ILE A 81 -27.32 -37.53 0.83
CA ILE A 81 -27.47 -36.50 1.85
C ILE A 81 -26.19 -35.63 1.85
N THR A 82 -26.15 -34.58 1.04
CA THR A 82 -25.12 -33.53 1.08
C THR A 82 -25.54 -32.54 2.17
N GLN A 83 -25.24 -32.88 3.43
CA GLN A 83 -25.48 -31.96 4.54
C GLN A 83 -24.63 -30.70 4.32
N VAL A 84 -25.30 -29.56 4.15
CA VAL A 84 -24.65 -28.26 4.18
C VAL A 84 -24.21 -28.02 5.62
N LEU A 85 -22.92 -27.78 5.80
CA LEU A 85 -22.31 -27.54 7.10
C LEU A 85 -22.68 -26.14 7.59
N ASP A 86 -23.04 -26.05 8.88
CA ASP A 86 -23.12 -24.77 9.56
C ASP A 86 -21.71 -24.23 9.80
N TYR A 87 -21.53 -22.91 9.64
CA TYR A 87 -20.26 -22.24 9.82
C TYR A 87 -20.40 -21.00 10.70
N SER A 88 -19.33 -20.66 11.42
CA SER A 88 -19.19 -19.39 12.15
C SER A 88 -17.87 -18.73 11.78
N HIS A 89 -17.68 -17.48 12.20
CA HIS A 89 -16.42 -16.77 12.01
C HIS A 89 -15.86 -16.32 13.37
N ASN A 90 -14.54 -16.43 13.54
CA ASN A 90 -13.85 -15.82 14.66
C ASN A 90 -13.79 -14.29 14.45
N PRO A 91 -14.41 -13.48 15.33
CA PRO A 91 -14.49 -12.02 15.13
C PRO A 91 -13.11 -11.33 15.10
N TRP A 92 -12.11 -11.88 15.80
CA TRP A 92 -10.77 -11.31 15.82
C TRP A 92 -10.05 -11.47 14.48
N LEU A 93 -10.20 -12.63 13.83
CA LEU A 93 -9.62 -12.86 12.51
C LEU A 93 -10.36 -12.09 11.41
N VAL A 94 -11.67 -11.88 11.58
CA VAL A 94 -12.43 -10.95 10.71
C VAL A 94 -11.92 -9.51 10.87
N ALA A 95 -11.69 -9.03 12.09
CA ALA A 95 -11.12 -7.71 12.30
C ALA A 95 -9.68 -7.61 11.75
N ALA A 96 -8.87 -8.64 11.94
CA ALA A 96 -7.50 -8.71 11.42
C ALA A 96 -7.48 -8.69 9.89
N SER A 97 -8.39 -9.40 9.22
CA SER A 97 -8.47 -9.41 7.76
C SER A 97 -8.78 -8.01 7.21
N LEU A 98 -9.71 -7.27 7.85
CA LEU A 98 -9.99 -5.88 7.50
C LEU A 98 -8.74 -4.99 7.68
N ALA A 99 -8.03 -5.13 8.81
CA ALA A 99 -6.82 -4.37 9.07
C ALA A 99 -5.75 -4.62 7.98
N VAL A 100 -5.54 -5.89 7.61
CA VAL A 100 -4.60 -6.27 6.54
C VAL A 100 -4.96 -5.62 5.21
N ALA A 101 -6.25 -5.63 4.82
CA ALA A 101 -6.69 -4.98 3.59
C ALA A 101 -6.48 -3.46 3.60
N LEU A 102 -6.75 -2.80 4.73
CA LEU A 102 -6.50 -1.36 4.89
C LEU A 102 -5.01 -1.04 4.80
N MET A 103 -4.15 -1.81 5.46
CA MET A 103 -2.71 -1.60 5.46
C MET A 103 -2.08 -1.83 4.08
N ALA A 104 -2.52 -2.87 3.36
CA ALA A 104 -2.10 -3.10 1.98
C ALA A 104 -2.59 -1.99 1.04
N GLY A 105 -3.85 -1.58 1.19
CA GLY A 105 -4.44 -0.48 0.44
C GLY A 105 -3.70 0.84 0.64
N PHE A 106 -3.36 1.18 1.89
CA PHE A 106 -2.56 2.36 2.22
C PHE A 106 -1.21 2.31 1.55
N THR A 107 -0.47 1.22 1.77
CA THR A 107 0.89 1.04 1.28
C THR A 107 0.95 1.11 -0.24
N GLY A 108 0.08 0.38 -0.95
CA GLY A 108 0.09 0.34 -2.41
C GLY A 108 -0.28 1.67 -3.08
N LEU A 109 -1.33 2.35 -2.58
CA LEU A 109 -1.72 3.66 -3.11
C LEU A 109 -0.70 4.75 -2.78
N SER A 110 -0.04 4.63 -1.63
CA SER A 110 1.02 5.55 -1.19
C SER A 110 2.32 5.36 -1.96
N LEU A 111 2.73 4.12 -2.24
CA LEU A 111 3.91 3.81 -3.05
C LEU A 111 3.80 4.40 -4.45
N THR A 112 2.62 4.35 -5.06
CA THR A 112 2.39 4.88 -6.42
C THR A 112 2.18 6.40 -6.45
N ARG A 113 2.31 7.08 -5.32
CA ARG A 113 2.21 8.54 -5.25
C ARG A 113 3.41 9.20 -5.91
N GLY A 114 3.16 10.14 -6.81
CA GLY A 114 4.23 10.84 -7.53
C GLY A 114 4.97 9.97 -8.56
N ALA A 115 4.56 8.72 -8.76
CA ALA A 115 5.24 7.78 -9.66
C ALA A 115 5.31 8.27 -11.12
N SER A 116 4.45 9.20 -11.55
CA SER A 116 4.50 9.82 -12.88
C SER A 116 5.63 10.81 -13.09
N HIS A 117 6.29 11.29 -12.03
CA HIS A 117 7.45 12.18 -12.10
C HIS A 117 8.78 11.44 -12.00
N LEU A 118 8.74 10.13 -11.77
CA LEU A 118 9.93 9.28 -11.71
C LEU A 118 10.36 8.90 -13.13
N ASP A 119 11.66 8.64 -13.28
CA ASP A 119 12.22 7.99 -14.45
C ASP A 119 11.51 6.65 -14.76
N GLU A 120 11.49 6.25 -16.02
CA GLU A 120 10.73 5.10 -16.50
C GLU A 120 11.07 3.80 -15.75
N GLY A 121 12.36 3.54 -15.48
CA GLY A 121 12.79 2.35 -14.76
C GLY A 121 12.28 2.31 -13.32
N ARG A 122 12.42 3.43 -12.59
CA ARG A 122 11.95 3.56 -11.21
C ARG A 122 10.43 3.51 -11.12
N ARG A 123 9.73 4.11 -12.09
CA ARG A 123 8.27 4.05 -12.17
C ARG A 123 7.77 2.63 -12.37
N LYS A 124 8.38 1.84 -13.26
CA LYS A 124 8.06 0.41 -13.45
C LYS A 124 8.25 -0.38 -12.15
N LEU A 125 9.38 -0.17 -11.45
CA LEU A 125 9.68 -0.83 -10.18
C LEU A 125 8.62 -0.51 -9.10
N VAL A 126 8.29 0.78 -8.92
CA VAL A 126 7.30 1.21 -7.92
C VAL A 126 5.91 0.65 -8.21
N VAL A 127 5.50 0.60 -9.48
CA VAL A 127 4.23 0.00 -9.89
C VAL A 127 4.22 -1.51 -9.63
N ALA A 128 5.32 -2.21 -9.90
CA ALA A 128 5.45 -3.64 -9.62
C ALA A 128 5.36 -3.93 -8.11
N LEU A 129 6.08 -3.16 -7.28
CA LEU A 129 6.02 -3.29 -5.81
C LEU A 129 4.60 -3.01 -5.28
N ALA A 130 3.94 -1.98 -5.80
CA ALA A 130 2.56 -1.68 -5.42
C ALA A 130 1.58 -2.79 -5.83
N ALA A 131 1.78 -3.43 -6.99
CA ALA A 131 0.99 -4.58 -7.43
C ALA A 131 1.19 -5.79 -6.51
N MET A 132 2.42 -6.07 -6.10
CA MET A 132 2.72 -7.13 -5.12
C MET A 132 2.05 -6.86 -3.78
N VAL A 133 2.11 -5.63 -3.28
CA VAL A 133 1.50 -5.26 -1.99
C VAL A 133 -0.02 -5.30 -2.05
N LEU A 134 -0.65 -4.71 -3.08
CA LEU A 134 -2.11 -4.71 -3.21
C LEU A 134 -2.67 -6.09 -3.51
N GLY A 135 -2.09 -6.82 -4.47
CA GLY A 135 -2.49 -8.17 -4.82
C GLY A 135 -2.24 -9.16 -3.69
N GLY A 136 -1.05 -9.11 -3.08
CA GLY A 136 -0.70 -9.89 -1.90
C GLY A 136 -1.57 -9.54 -0.69
N GLY A 137 -1.99 -8.28 -0.55
CA GLY A 137 -2.93 -7.85 0.47
C GLY A 137 -4.35 -8.38 0.27
N ILE A 138 -4.85 -8.40 -0.97
CA ILE A 138 -6.13 -9.04 -1.32
C ILE A 138 -6.08 -10.52 -0.94
N TRP A 139 -5.01 -11.22 -1.35
CA TRP A 139 -4.78 -12.63 -1.01
C TRP A 139 -4.68 -12.87 0.50
N SER A 140 -3.87 -12.09 1.19
CA SER A 140 -3.67 -12.20 2.64
C SER A 140 -4.98 -11.94 3.39
N MET A 141 -5.75 -10.90 3.02
CA MET A 141 -7.05 -10.65 3.64
C MET A 141 -7.98 -11.84 3.49
N HIS A 142 -8.11 -12.40 2.27
CA HIS A 142 -8.97 -13.56 2.02
C HIS A 142 -8.58 -14.74 2.90
N PHE A 143 -7.29 -15.10 2.97
CA PHE A 143 -6.87 -16.27 3.75
C PHE A 143 -6.85 -16.03 5.26
N VAL A 144 -6.61 -14.80 5.74
CA VAL A 144 -6.85 -14.46 7.16
C VAL A 144 -8.33 -14.62 7.51
N ALA A 145 -9.24 -14.19 6.63
CA ALA A 145 -10.67 -14.36 6.84
C ALA A 145 -11.09 -15.84 6.79
N MET A 146 -10.53 -16.63 5.87
CA MET A 146 -10.76 -18.07 5.78
C MET A 146 -10.19 -18.85 6.96
N LEU A 147 -9.04 -18.47 7.52
CA LEU A 147 -8.55 -19.02 8.80
C LEU A 147 -9.50 -18.69 9.96
N GLY A 148 -10.28 -17.61 9.82
CA GLY A 148 -11.36 -17.26 10.73
C GLY A 148 -12.63 -18.08 10.55
N LEU A 149 -12.80 -18.80 9.43
CA LEU A 149 -13.96 -19.65 9.16
C LEU A 149 -13.88 -20.92 10.00
N GLN A 150 -14.92 -21.15 10.80
CA GLN A 150 -15.04 -22.31 11.69
C GLN A 150 -16.09 -23.27 11.14
N LEU A 151 -15.64 -24.45 10.72
CA LEU A 151 -16.48 -25.56 10.26
C LEU A 151 -16.38 -26.72 11.26
N PRO A 152 -17.40 -27.58 11.37
CA PRO A 152 -17.40 -28.75 12.25
C PRO A 152 -16.50 -29.90 11.74
N ILE A 153 -15.72 -29.67 10.69
CA ILE A 153 -14.78 -30.61 10.09
C ILE A 153 -13.41 -29.95 9.94
N LEU A 154 -12.36 -30.76 9.98
CA LEU A 154 -11.02 -30.31 9.62
C LEU A 154 -10.86 -30.36 8.10
N PHE A 155 -10.43 -29.26 7.50
CA PHE A 155 -10.21 -29.12 6.07
C PHE A 155 -8.82 -28.52 5.81
N TYR A 156 -8.32 -28.75 4.61
CA TYR A 156 -6.97 -28.37 4.18
C TYR A 156 -7.00 -27.58 2.88
N TYR A 157 -5.85 -27.08 2.44
CA TYR A 157 -5.73 -26.33 1.18
C TYR A 157 -4.72 -26.95 0.23
N ASP A 158 -5.01 -26.89 -1.06
CA ASP A 158 -4.02 -27.17 -2.10
C ASP A 158 -3.04 -26.00 -2.22
N ALA A 159 -1.75 -26.27 -2.02
CA ALA A 159 -0.71 -25.24 -2.03
C ALA A 159 -0.57 -24.56 -3.41
N LEU A 160 -0.70 -25.34 -4.49
CA LEU A 160 -0.53 -24.83 -5.85
C LEU A 160 -1.69 -23.92 -6.23
N ILE A 161 -2.93 -24.34 -5.98
CA ILE A 161 -4.12 -23.51 -6.24
C ILE A 161 -4.08 -22.23 -5.40
N THR A 162 -3.66 -22.34 -4.13
CA THR A 162 -3.49 -21.18 -3.25
C THR A 162 -2.47 -20.19 -3.81
N LEU A 163 -1.33 -20.66 -4.32
CA LEU A 163 -0.31 -19.80 -4.93
C LEU A 163 -0.78 -19.20 -6.26
N ILE A 164 -1.49 -19.96 -7.09
CA ILE A 164 -2.10 -19.48 -8.33
C ILE A 164 -3.10 -18.36 -8.04
N SER A 165 -3.91 -18.48 -6.97
CA SER A 165 -4.84 -17.42 -6.56
C SER A 165 -4.11 -16.11 -6.21
N ALA A 166 -2.99 -16.19 -5.48
CA ALA A 166 -2.16 -15.04 -5.14
C ALA A 166 -1.58 -14.38 -6.39
N LEU A 167 -1.00 -15.18 -7.28
CA LEU A 167 -0.42 -14.70 -8.54
C LEU A 167 -1.48 -14.03 -9.41
N ALA A 168 -2.67 -14.63 -9.53
CA ALA A 168 -3.78 -14.05 -10.29
C ALA A 168 -4.18 -12.66 -9.76
N ALA A 169 -4.28 -12.48 -8.44
CA ALA A 169 -4.55 -11.17 -7.85
C ALA A 169 -3.45 -10.15 -8.16
N ILE A 170 -2.18 -10.52 -8.00
CA ILE A 170 -1.04 -9.63 -8.26
C ILE A 170 -1.00 -9.20 -9.72
N LEU A 171 -1.20 -10.11 -10.67
CA LEU A 171 -1.19 -9.81 -12.09
C LEU A 171 -2.36 -8.92 -12.51
N MET A 172 -3.57 -9.20 -12.01
CA MET A 172 -4.76 -8.39 -12.33
C MET A 172 -4.66 -6.97 -11.76
N VAL A 173 -4.22 -6.83 -10.51
CA VAL A 173 -3.99 -5.50 -9.93
C VAL A 173 -2.82 -4.80 -10.63
N GLY A 174 -1.75 -5.52 -10.97
CA GLY A 174 -0.63 -5.00 -11.73
C GLY A 174 -1.05 -4.45 -13.10
N LEU A 175 -1.90 -5.16 -13.83
CA LEU A 175 -2.47 -4.71 -15.10
C LEU A 175 -3.28 -3.40 -14.92
N ALA A 176 -4.11 -3.32 -13.88
CA ALA A 176 -4.86 -2.10 -13.57
C ALA A 176 -3.94 -0.92 -13.24
N LEU A 177 -2.89 -1.13 -12.43
CA LEU A 177 -1.92 -0.10 -12.09
C LEU A 177 -1.07 0.35 -13.29
N LEU A 178 -0.72 -0.58 -14.19
CA LEU A 178 -0.05 -0.26 -15.44
C LEU A 178 -0.93 0.65 -16.31
N LEU A 179 -2.24 0.37 -16.42
CA LEU A 179 -3.20 1.24 -17.08
C LEU A 179 -3.18 2.66 -16.48
N LEU A 180 -3.33 2.75 -15.16
CA LEU A 180 -3.47 4.02 -14.43
C LEU A 180 -2.21 4.88 -14.42
N HIS A 181 -1.04 4.28 -14.59
CA HIS A 181 0.22 5.00 -14.60
C HIS A 181 0.72 5.27 -16.02
N PHE A 182 0.63 4.31 -16.95
CA PHE A 182 1.24 4.45 -18.28
C PHE A 182 0.30 4.94 -19.38
N ARG A 183 -1.01 5.08 -19.12
CA ARG A 183 -1.95 5.75 -20.04
C ARG A 183 -2.39 7.11 -19.50
N ARG A 184 -2.91 7.96 -20.39
CA ARG A 184 -3.60 9.20 -20.00
C ARG A 184 -4.82 8.82 -19.15
N ARG A 185 -4.94 9.44 -17.97
CA ARG A 185 -6.00 9.16 -17.01
C ARG A 185 -7.31 9.83 -17.44
N THR A 186 -8.05 9.15 -18.30
CA THR A 186 -9.43 9.52 -18.64
C THR A 186 -10.41 8.79 -17.71
N PRO A 187 -11.65 9.30 -17.54
CA PRO A 187 -12.70 8.59 -16.80
C PRO A 187 -12.87 7.12 -17.21
N GLY A 188 -12.78 6.82 -18.51
CA GLY A 188 -12.87 5.46 -19.03
C GLY A 188 -11.70 4.56 -18.60
N VAL A 189 -10.48 5.09 -18.52
CA VAL A 189 -9.31 4.35 -18.02
C VAL A 189 -9.44 4.06 -16.53
N ILE A 190 -9.95 5.01 -15.74
CA ILE A 190 -10.18 4.84 -14.29
C ILE A 190 -11.24 3.77 -14.05
N LEU A 191 -12.38 3.85 -14.77
CA LEU A 191 -13.44 2.87 -14.68
C LEU A 191 -12.96 1.47 -15.11
N GLY A 192 -12.23 1.39 -16.22
CA GLY A 192 -11.65 0.14 -16.73
C GLY A 192 -10.67 -0.49 -15.74
N ALA A 193 -9.80 0.30 -15.10
CA ALA A 193 -8.91 -0.19 -14.05
C ALA A 193 -9.69 -0.74 -12.84
N GLY A 194 -10.76 -0.06 -12.44
CA GLY A 194 -11.67 -0.54 -11.38
C GLY A 194 -12.34 -1.87 -11.70
N VAL A 195 -12.80 -2.05 -12.94
CA VAL A 195 -13.35 -3.32 -13.44
C VAL A 195 -12.30 -4.42 -13.39
N ILE A 196 -11.08 -4.17 -13.87
CA ILE A 196 -9.98 -5.15 -13.84
C ILE A 196 -9.66 -5.58 -12.40
N VAL A 197 -9.56 -4.63 -11.45
CA VAL A 197 -9.34 -4.94 -10.03
C VAL A 197 -10.50 -5.75 -9.46
N GLY A 198 -11.74 -5.35 -9.73
CA GLY A 198 -12.94 -6.04 -9.24
C GLY A 198 -13.03 -7.49 -9.73
N LEU A 199 -12.73 -7.72 -11.02
CA LEU A 199 -12.62 -9.06 -11.58
C LEU A 199 -11.46 -9.84 -10.96
N GLY A 200 -10.32 -9.21 -10.71
CA GLY A 200 -9.17 -9.82 -10.04
C GLY A 200 -9.49 -10.32 -8.63
N ILE A 201 -10.25 -9.53 -7.84
CA ILE A 201 -10.70 -9.93 -6.50
C ILE A 201 -11.60 -11.17 -6.57
N VAL A 202 -12.54 -11.20 -7.50
CA VAL A 202 -13.48 -12.30 -7.70
C VAL A 202 -12.76 -13.57 -8.15
N VAL A 203 -11.87 -13.45 -9.14
CA VAL A 203 -11.03 -14.54 -9.64
C VAL A 203 -10.19 -15.12 -8.51
N MET A 204 -9.48 -14.28 -7.76
CA MET A 204 -8.68 -14.76 -6.63
C MET A 204 -9.57 -15.45 -5.59
N HIS A 205 -10.70 -14.85 -5.22
CA HIS A 205 -11.61 -15.42 -4.23
C HIS A 205 -12.06 -16.83 -4.62
N TYR A 206 -12.57 -17.01 -5.84
CA TYR A 206 -13.09 -18.31 -6.27
C TYR A 206 -11.99 -19.34 -6.53
N ILE A 207 -10.80 -18.94 -7.02
CA ILE A 207 -9.66 -19.86 -7.10
C ILE A 207 -9.23 -20.27 -5.68
N GLY A 208 -9.17 -19.34 -4.72
CA GLY A 208 -8.85 -19.63 -3.33
C GLY A 208 -9.82 -20.63 -2.69
N MET A 209 -11.13 -20.43 -2.90
CA MET A 209 -12.17 -21.36 -2.44
C MET A 209 -12.09 -22.73 -3.14
N ALA A 210 -11.71 -22.77 -4.41
CA ALA A 210 -11.50 -24.02 -5.16
C ALA A 210 -10.31 -24.83 -4.62
N GLY A 211 -9.39 -24.20 -3.89
CA GLY A 211 -8.25 -24.85 -3.25
C GLY A 211 -8.62 -25.64 -1.98
N MET A 212 -9.84 -25.53 -1.46
CA MET A 212 -10.26 -26.29 -0.27
C MET A 212 -10.35 -27.79 -0.57
N GLN A 213 -9.75 -28.61 0.30
CA GLN A 213 -9.79 -30.08 0.25
C GLN A 213 -10.65 -30.64 1.38
N ILE A 214 -11.32 -31.78 1.16
CA ILE A 214 -12.24 -32.44 2.11
C ILE A 214 -13.52 -31.61 2.40
N CYS A 215 -13.57 -30.36 1.94
CA CYS A 215 -14.72 -29.49 1.98
C CYS A 215 -14.84 -28.76 0.64
N ARG A 216 -15.99 -28.88 -0.02
CA ARG A 216 -16.29 -28.17 -1.25
C ARG A 216 -17.19 -26.97 -0.96
N ALA A 217 -16.75 -25.80 -1.43
CA ALA A 217 -17.56 -24.59 -1.47
C ALA A 217 -18.47 -24.62 -2.71
N VAL A 218 -19.78 -24.68 -2.50
CA VAL A 218 -20.79 -24.67 -3.55
C VAL A 218 -21.38 -23.26 -3.61
N SER A 219 -21.11 -22.58 -4.73
CA SER A 219 -21.65 -21.23 -5.01
C SER A 219 -22.77 -21.32 -6.03
N GLY A 220 -23.90 -20.68 -5.75
CA GLY A 220 -25.01 -20.58 -6.71
C GLY A 220 -24.76 -19.48 -7.77
N PRO A 221 -25.39 -19.56 -8.95
CA PRO A 221 -25.20 -18.55 -10.02
C PRO A 221 -25.59 -17.14 -9.57
N VAL A 222 -26.69 -17.00 -8.82
CA VAL A 222 -27.14 -15.71 -8.25
C VAL A 222 -26.08 -15.11 -7.33
N GLN A 223 -25.45 -15.94 -6.49
CA GLN A 223 -24.41 -15.51 -5.58
C GLN A 223 -23.17 -15.03 -6.35
N VAL A 224 -22.70 -15.80 -7.33
CA VAL A 224 -21.54 -15.44 -8.17
C VAL A 224 -21.79 -14.12 -8.90
N VAL A 225 -22.97 -13.94 -9.51
CA VAL A 225 -23.34 -12.69 -10.19
C VAL A 225 -23.38 -11.54 -9.19
N SER A 226 -24.02 -11.71 -8.03
CA SER A 226 -24.12 -10.65 -7.02
C SER A 226 -22.75 -10.23 -6.45
N ALA A 227 -21.88 -11.20 -6.16
CA ALA A 227 -20.52 -10.94 -5.68
C ALA A 227 -19.66 -10.26 -6.76
N THR A 228 -19.82 -10.67 -8.02
CA THR A 228 -19.11 -10.06 -9.15
C THR A 228 -19.54 -8.62 -9.37
N LEU A 229 -20.86 -8.36 -9.38
CA LEU A 229 -21.40 -7.00 -9.51
C LEU A 229 -20.96 -6.12 -8.34
N ALA A 230 -21.08 -6.61 -7.10
CA ALA A 230 -20.61 -5.89 -5.92
C ALA A 230 -19.12 -5.57 -6.02
N SER A 231 -18.30 -6.53 -6.46
CA SER A 231 -16.86 -6.34 -6.61
C SER A 231 -16.50 -5.30 -7.65
N VAL A 232 -17.12 -5.36 -8.83
CA VAL A 232 -16.88 -4.37 -9.89
C VAL A 232 -17.31 -2.99 -9.44
N ILE A 233 -18.50 -2.83 -8.87
CA ILE A 233 -19.02 -1.53 -8.42
C ILE A 233 -18.13 -0.94 -7.32
N LEU A 234 -17.86 -1.70 -6.27
CA LEU A 234 -17.08 -1.21 -5.12
C LEU A 234 -15.62 -0.92 -5.51
N SER A 235 -15.02 -1.75 -6.38
CA SER A 235 -13.65 -1.52 -6.86
C SER A 235 -13.56 -0.31 -7.79
N SER A 236 -14.52 -0.13 -8.70
CA SER A 236 -14.60 1.06 -9.54
C SER A 236 -14.79 2.33 -8.73
N LEU A 237 -15.65 2.33 -7.71
CA LEU A 237 -15.79 3.45 -6.79
C LEU A 237 -14.51 3.72 -6.00
N ALA A 238 -13.86 2.68 -5.47
CA ALA A 238 -12.62 2.83 -4.73
C ALA A 238 -11.49 3.42 -5.58
N ILE A 239 -11.33 2.94 -6.82
CA ILE A 239 -10.34 3.47 -7.77
C ILE A 239 -10.70 4.89 -8.21
N TRP A 240 -11.98 5.19 -8.44
CA TRP A 240 -12.44 6.54 -8.76
C TRP A 240 -12.05 7.53 -7.66
N VAL A 241 -12.42 7.21 -6.41
CA VAL A 241 -12.11 8.05 -5.24
C VAL A 241 -10.59 8.21 -5.03
N ALA A 242 -9.82 7.15 -5.22
CA ALA A 242 -8.37 7.18 -5.04
C ALA A 242 -7.64 8.03 -6.10
N TYR A 243 -8.22 8.20 -7.31
CA TYR A 243 -7.55 8.82 -8.47
C TYR A 243 -8.22 10.11 -9.00
N ASP A 244 -9.33 10.57 -8.42
CA ASP A 244 -10.06 11.80 -8.81
C ASP A 244 -9.22 13.08 -8.60
N ALA A 245 -8.83 13.38 -7.36
CA ALA A 245 -7.89 14.46 -7.03
C ALA A 245 -6.81 13.95 -6.07
N ARG A 246 -5.51 14.02 -6.42
CA ARG A 246 -4.44 13.44 -5.58
C ARG A 246 -4.04 14.32 -4.39
N THR A 247 -4.98 14.59 -3.49
CA THR A 247 -4.72 15.18 -2.17
C THR A 247 -4.44 14.07 -1.14
N HIS A 248 -3.79 14.40 -0.01
CA HIS A 248 -3.56 13.42 1.08
C HIS A 248 -4.87 12.78 1.56
N ARG A 249 -5.96 13.56 1.60
CA ARG A 249 -7.30 13.12 2.01
C ARG A 249 -7.86 12.05 1.08
N ASN A 250 -7.69 12.22 -0.23
CA ASN A 250 -8.23 11.29 -1.22
C ASN A 250 -7.45 9.97 -1.27
N ILE A 251 -6.16 9.97 -0.92
CA ILE A 251 -5.40 8.73 -0.75
C ILE A 251 -5.95 7.95 0.46
N LEU A 252 -6.14 8.62 1.60
CA LEU A 252 -6.69 7.98 2.80
C LEU A 252 -8.12 7.47 2.56
N LEU A 253 -8.96 8.28 1.92
CA LEU A 253 -10.32 7.87 1.56
C LEU A 253 -10.31 6.70 0.57
N GLY A 254 -9.44 6.76 -0.45
CA GLY A 254 -9.23 5.68 -1.41
C GLY A 254 -8.78 4.37 -0.74
N THR A 255 -7.89 4.45 0.25
CA THR A 255 -7.48 3.31 1.08
C THR A 255 -8.65 2.69 1.82
N VAL A 256 -9.45 3.51 2.50
CA VAL A 256 -10.62 3.02 3.25
C VAL A 256 -11.63 2.38 2.29
N CYS A 257 -11.93 3.04 1.18
CA CYS A 257 -12.82 2.50 0.15
C CYS A 257 -12.31 1.18 -0.42
N PHE A 258 -11.02 1.09 -0.76
CA PHE A 258 -10.42 -0.14 -1.28
C PHE A 258 -10.46 -1.26 -0.24
N GLY A 259 -9.98 -1.02 0.98
CA GLY A 259 -9.97 -2.05 2.03
C GLY A 259 -11.37 -2.56 2.37
N CYS A 260 -12.35 -1.65 2.48
CA CYS A 260 -13.76 -2.01 2.69
C CYS A 260 -14.34 -2.76 1.49
N ALA A 261 -13.98 -2.41 0.25
CA ALA A 261 -14.44 -3.10 -0.95
C ALA A 261 -13.98 -4.56 -0.96
N VAL A 262 -12.67 -4.82 -0.79
CA VAL A 262 -12.15 -6.19 -0.79
C VAL A 262 -12.77 -7.00 0.34
N PHE A 263 -12.84 -6.42 1.55
CA PHE A 263 -13.46 -7.05 2.72
C PHE A 263 -14.94 -7.40 2.47
N ALA A 264 -15.74 -6.41 2.03
CA ALA A 264 -17.17 -6.61 1.77
C ALA A 264 -17.41 -7.68 0.71
N VAL A 265 -16.66 -7.65 -0.39
CA VAL A 265 -16.79 -8.65 -1.47
C VAL A 265 -16.53 -10.06 -0.96
N HIS A 266 -15.52 -10.26 -0.11
CA HIS A 266 -15.25 -11.58 0.48
C HIS A 266 -16.46 -12.11 1.26
N PHE A 267 -17.05 -11.30 2.14
CA PHE A 267 -18.19 -11.75 2.95
C PHE A 267 -19.49 -11.85 2.13
N VAL A 268 -19.71 -10.99 1.14
CA VAL A 268 -20.81 -11.15 0.16
C VAL A 268 -20.65 -12.48 -0.59
N ALA A 269 -19.43 -12.80 -0.99
CA ALA A 269 -19.13 -14.05 -1.68
C ALA A 269 -19.22 -15.28 -0.78
N ILE A 270 -19.11 -15.18 0.55
CA ILE A 270 -19.32 -16.30 1.49
C ILE A 270 -20.76 -16.43 1.97
N ALA A 271 -21.53 -15.34 2.05
CA ALA A 271 -22.82 -15.29 2.75
C ALA A 271 -23.83 -16.36 2.30
N LEU A 272 -23.80 -16.77 1.03
CA LEU A 272 -24.70 -17.78 0.47
C LEU A 272 -23.98 -19.08 0.05
N THR A 273 -22.69 -19.22 0.38
CA THR A 273 -21.88 -20.38 0.02
C THR A 273 -22.31 -21.56 0.87
N GLY A 274 -22.68 -22.67 0.22
CA GLY A 274 -22.89 -23.93 0.90
C GLY A 274 -21.55 -24.66 1.05
N PHE A 275 -21.14 -24.96 2.28
CA PHE A 275 -19.99 -25.82 2.53
C PHE A 275 -20.47 -27.26 2.65
N VAL A 276 -19.98 -28.13 1.78
CA VAL A 276 -20.38 -29.55 1.75
C VAL A 276 -19.12 -30.40 1.96
N ALA A 277 -19.17 -31.30 2.95
CA ALA A 277 -18.09 -32.25 3.18
C ALA A 277 -17.95 -33.22 2.00
N THR A 278 -16.72 -33.56 1.64
CA THR A 278 -16.44 -34.50 0.55
C THR A 278 -15.39 -35.52 0.97
N ASP A 279 -15.61 -36.79 0.61
CA ASP A 279 -14.68 -37.89 0.94
C ASP A 279 -13.43 -37.92 0.04
N GLN A 280 -13.35 -37.01 -0.94
CA GLN A 280 -12.23 -36.88 -1.86
C GLN A 280 -11.25 -35.82 -1.33
N ALA A 281 -10.08 -36.25 -0.87
CA ALA A 281 -8.92 -35.36 -0.83
C ALA A 281 -8.54 -35.04 -2.28
N GLY A 282 -8.33 -33.76 -2.61
CA GLY A 282 -7.94 -33.33 -3.97
C GLY A 282 -6.71 -34.11 -4.46
N GLY A 283 -6.60 -34.29 -5.79
CA GLY A 283 -5.56 -35.13 -6.43
C GLY A 283 -4.13 -34.80 -6.01
N ALA A 284 -3.19 -35.69 -6.37
CA ALA A 284 -1.79 -35.67 -5.95
C ALA A 284 -1.10 -34.30 -6.10
N GLY A 285 -1.10 -33.52 -5.01
CA GLY A 285 -0.48 -32.21 -4.89
C GLY A 285 -0.07 -31.96 -3.43
N PRO A 286 0.88 -31.04 -3.16
CA PRO A 286 1.28 -30.74 -1.80
C PRO A 286 0.10 -30.11 -1.03
N VAL A 287 -0.35 -30.81 0.00
CA VAL A 287 -1.42 -30.35 0.89
C VAL A 287 -0.83 -29.40 1.92
N LEU A 288 -1.44 -28.22 2.05
CA LEU A 288 -1.10 -27.21 3.04
C LEU A 288 -2.05 -27.36 4.23
N ASP A 289 -1.49 -27.77 5.37
CA ASP A 289 -2.22 -27.71 6.64
C ASP A 289 -2.50 -26.25 7.02
N ASN A 290 -3.59 -26.01 7.74
CA ASN A 290 -3.99 -24.69 8.22
C ASN A 290 -2.87 -24.01 9.01
N ARG A 291 -2.01 -24.79 9.69
CA ARG A 291 -0.81 -24.28 10.37
C ARG A 291 0.22 -23.71 9.39
N ILE A 292 0.52 -24.42 8.29
CA ILE A 292 1.50 -23.99 7.29
C ILE A 292 0.95 -22.79 6.51
N LEU A 293 -0.33 -22.83 6.13
CA LEU A 293 -1.01 -21.70 5.53
C LEU A 293 -0.96 -20.47 6.45
N ALA A 294 -1.26 -20.64 7.74
CA ALA A 294 -1.18 -19.57 8.73
C ALA A 294 0.22 -19.00 8.85
N MET A 295 1.28 -19.81 8.80
CA MET A 295 2.67 -19.32 8.77
C MET A 295 2.94 -18.48 7.52
N GLY A 296 2.56 -18.96 6.32
CA GLY A 296 2.76 -18.24 5.06
C GLY A 296 2.00 -16.90 5.03
N VAL A 297 0.74 -16.91 5.48
CA VAL A 297 -0.08 -15.71 5.61
C VAL A 297 0.52 -14.75 6.66
N THR A 298 1.02 -15.26 7.78
CA THR A 298 1.68 -14.44 8.81
C THR A 298 2.92 -13.73 8.27
N VAL A 299 3.77 -14.44 7.50
CA VAL A 299 4.93 -13.82 6.84
C VAL A 299 4.48 -12.72 5.88
N SER A 300 3.47 -12.99 5.04
CA SER A 300 2.93 -11.98 4.12
C SER A 300 2.38 -10.75 4.86
N VAL A 301 1.59 -10.96 5.92
CA VAL A 301 1.05 -9.88 6.76
C VAL A 301 2.18 -9.10 7.44
N PHE A 302 3.20 -9.77 7.96
CA PHE A 302 4.36 -9.11 8.56
C PHE A 302 5.09 -8.21 7.55
N LEU A 303 5.29 -8.68 6.31
CA LEU A 303 5.87 -7.87 5.24
C LEU A 303 5.00 -6.67 4.87
N ILE A 304 3.67 -6.85 4.82
CA ILE A 304 2.71 -5.75 4.60
C ILE A 304 2.78 -4.74 5.75
N CYS A 305 2.89 -5.19 7.01
CA CYS A 305 3.08 -4.33 8.17
C CYS A 305 4.38 -3.52 8.10
N GLY A 306 5.50 -4.16 7.77
CA GLY A 306 6.78 -3.48 7.58
C GLY A 306 6.69 -2.42 6.48
N ALA A 307 6.12 -2.77 5.32
CA ALA A 307 5.93 -1.85 4.21
C ALA A 307 4.99 -0.69 4.57
N PHE A 308 3.93 -0.95 5.34
CA PHE A 308 3.02 0.06 5.86
C PHE A 308 3.75 1.06 6.77
N LEU A 309 4.55 0.58 7.73
CA LEU A 309 5.31 1.44 8.63
C LEU A 309 6.35 2.29 7.86
N LEU A 310 7.09 1.68 6.94
CA LEU A 310 8.06 2.39 6.09
C LEU A 310 7.39 3.49 5.24
N THR A 311 6.22 3.19 4.67
CA THR A 311 5.47 4.15 3.85
C THR A 311 4.76 5.20 4.71
N GLY A 312 4.40 4.88 5.95
CA GLY A 312 3.82 5.82 6.90
C GLY A 312 4.81 6.93 7.29
N VAL A 313 6.09 6.59 7.48
CA VAL A 313 7.14 7.58 7.80
C VAL A 313 7.29 8.63 6.68
N THR A 314 7.20 8.23 5.42
CA THR A 314 7.27 9.17 4.29
C THR A 314 6.03 10.05 4.17
N PHE A 315 4.87 9.57 4.66
CA PHE A 315 3.63 10.33 4.73
C PHE A 315 3.59 11.36 5.86
N LEU A 316 4.28 11.11 6.96
CA LEU A 316 4.38 12.01 8.12
C LEU A 316 5.39 13.14 7.93
N LYS A 317 6.30 13.04 6.95
CA LYS A 317 7.17 14.15 6.59
C LYS A 317 6.26 15.29 6.11
N PRO A 318 6.26 16.47 6.78
CA PRO A 318 5.50 17.62 6.30
C PRO A 318 5.85 17.79 4.84
N ALA A 319 4.83 17.85 3.97
CA ALA A 319 5.04 18.24 2.59
C ALA A 319 5.90 19.50 2.68
N GLU A 320 7.12 19.44 2.14
CA GLU A 320 7.97 20.62 2.03
C GLU A 320 7.04 21.67 1.45
N ALA A 321 6.71 22.70 2.27
CA ALA A 321 5.75 23.70 1.87
C ALA A 321 6.16 24.10 0.45
N PRO A 322 5.24 24.07 -0.54
CA PRO A 322 5.60 24.37 -1.92
C PRO A 322 6.47 25.58 -1.82
N ARG A 323 7.78 25.46 -2.17
CA ARG A 323 8.76 26.51 -1.89
C ARG A 323 8.05 27.76 -2.33
N VAL A 324 7.59 28.56 -1.35
CA VAL A 324 6.99 29.83 -1.67
C VAL A 324 8.10 30.43 -2.47
N SER A 325 7.87 30.65 -3.77
CA SER A 325 8.79 31.39 -4.60
C SER A 325 9.04 32.61 -3.76
N VAL A 326 10.19 32.64 -3.07
CA VAL A 326 10.52 33.74 -2.19
C VAL A 326 10.32 34.92 -3.11
N PRO A 327 9.37 35.85 -2.82
CA PRO A 327 9.20 37.02 -3.66
C PRO A 327 10.62 37.54 -3.88
N PRO A 328 11.05 37.74 -5.15
CA PRO A 328 12.46 37.92 -5.48
C PRO A 328 13.06 38.79 -4.40
N THR A 329 14.00 38.22 -3.63
CA THR A 329 14.66 38.91 -2.52
C THR A 329 14.87 40.34 -2.98
N PRO A 330 14.34 41.37 -2.27
CA PRO A 330 14.29 42.72 -2.81
C PRO A 330 15.64 43.02 -3.43
N SER A 331 15.64 43.21 -4.76
CA SER A 331 16.88 43.24 -5.53
C SER A 331 17.81 44.22 -4.83
N ALA A 332 18.98 43.73 -4.42
CA ALA A 332 19.90 44.57 -3.67
C ALA A 332 20.17 45.82 -4.51
N ARG A 333 19.93 47.01 -3.97
CA ARG A 333 20.12 48.25 -4.72
C ARG A 333 21.42 48.91 -4.32
N LEU A 334 22.20 49.33 -5.30
CA LEU A 334 23.44 50.06 -5.10
C LEU A 334 23.19 51.56 -5.28
N PRO A 335 23.51 52.40 -4.29
CA PRO A 335 23.42 53.84 -4.47
C PRO A 335 24.46 54.31 -5.49
N TYR A 336 24.11 55.27 -6.32
CA TYR A 336 25.06 55.99 -7.15
C TYR A 336 24.69 57.47 -7.22
N GLU A 337 25.69 58.34 -7.34
CA GLU A 337 25.47 59.79 -7.44
C GLU A 337 25.52 60.24 -8.90
N ARG A 338 24.52 61.04 -9.29
CA ARG A 338 24.45 61.70 -10.59
C ARG A 338 23.80 63.06 -10.38
N ASP A 339 24.42 64.12 -10.90
CA ASP A 339 23.91 65.50 -10.81
C ASP A 339 23.55 65.96 -9.37
N GLY A 340 24.33 65.51 -8.37
CA GLY A 340 24.12 65.84 -6.96
C GLY A 340 22.96 65.09 -6.28
N GLN A 341 22.35 64.11 -6.95
CA GLN A 341 21.28 63.27 -6.40
C GLN A 341 21.75 61.81 -6.25
N THR A 342 21.28 61.15 -5.19
CA THR A 342 21.51 59.71 -4.99
C THR A 342 20.41 58.90 -5.68
N HIS A 343 20.80 58.17 -6.72
CA HIS A 343 19.97 57.20 -7.42
C HIS A 343 20.32 55.77 -6.96
N PHE A 344 19.50 54.80 -7.34
CA PHE A 344 19.67 53.39 -6.93
C PHE A 344 19.67 52.48 -8.15
N ALA A 345 20.79 51.82 -8.42
CA ALA A 345 20.95 50.81 -9.47
C ALA A 345 20.56 49.42 -8.95
N ASP A 346 19.90 48.62 -9.77
CA ASP A 346 19.62 47.22 -9.44
C ASP A 346 20.92 46.39 -9.52
N ALA A 347 21.23 45.62 -8.47
CA ALA A 347 22.38 44.71 -8.43
C ALA A 347 22.43 43.75 -9.63
N ALA A 348 21.28 43.33 -10.16
CA ALA A 348 21.22 42.45 -11.31
C ALA A 348 21.75 43.11 -12.60
N ALA A 349 21.67 44.44 -12.71
CA ALA A 349 22.14 45.19 -13.87
C ALA A 349 23.62 45.59 -13.78
N VAL A 350 24.22 45.55 -12.59
CA VAL A 350 25.62 45.89 -12.37
C VAL A 350 26.50 44.66 -12.62
N ALA A 351 27.46 44.79 -13.54
CA ALA A 351 28.36 43.70 -13.92
C ALA A 351 29.61 43.62 -13.04
N ALA A 352 30.15 44.78 -12.62
CA ALA A 352 31.29 44.83 -11.72
C ALA A 352 31.29 46.11 -10.87
N ILE A 353 32.01 46.05 -9.76
CA ILE A 353 32.26 47.16 -8.85
C ILE A 353 33.77 47.28 -8.69
N ARG A 354 34.32 48.46 -8.99
CA ARG A 354 35.76 48.72 -8.86
C ARG A 354 36.03 49.74 -7.76
N ALA A 355 37.07 49.51 -6.97
CA ALA A 355 37.56 50.48 -6.00
C ALA A 355 38.29 51.64 -6.69
N GLU A 356 37.96 52.86 -6.29
CA GLU A 356 38.68 54.07 -6.70
C GLU A 356 38.79 55.01 -5.49
N GLY A 357 39.96 54.98 -4.83
CA GLY A 357 40.17 55.71 -3.58
C GLY A 357 39.23 55.24 -2.47
N HIS A 358 38.40 56.16 -1.96
CA HIS A 358 37.44 55.91 -0.86
C HIS A 358 36.03 55.55 -1.34
N TYR A 359 35.80 55.56 -2.64
CA TYR A 359 34.52 55.26 -3.26
C TYR A 359 34.64 54.09 -4.25
N THR A 360 33.55 53.73 -4.89
CA THR A 360 33.51 52.67 -5.90
C THR A 360 32.86 53.15 -7.20
N VAL A 361 33.21 52.51 -8.30
CA VAL A 361 32.60 52.72 -9.61
C VAL A 361 31.85 51.46 -10.00
N LEU A 362 30.56 51.62 -10.31
CA LEU A 362 29.69 50.56 -10.81
C LEU A 362 29.74 50.53 -12.33
N TYR A 363 29.87 49.35 -12.91
CA TYR A 363 29.80 49.14 -14.35
C TYR A 363 28.45 48.53 -14.71
N GLN A 364 27.64 49.29 -15.45
CA GLN A 364 26.29 48.89 -15.88
C GLN A 364 26.10 49.26 -17.35
N GLY A 365 26.05 48.26 -18.23
CA GLY A 365 25.93 48.49 -19.68
C GLY A 365 27.07 49.36 -20.23
N GLU A 366 26.72 50.56 -20.71
CA GLU A 366 27.68 51.55 -21.23
C GLU A 366 28.12 52.58 -20.17
N ASP A 367 27.45 52.61 -19.02
CA ASP A 367 27.65 53.64 -17.99
C ASP A 367 28.67 53.21 -16.93
N LYS A 368 29.39 54.21 -16.42
CA LYS A 368 30.19 54.13 -15.18
C LYS A 368 29.55 55.03 -14.15
N LEU A 369 28.98 54.43 -13.12
CA LEU A 369 28.22 55.15 -12.10
C LEU A 369 29.06 55.28 -10.82
N PHE A 370 29.13 56.48 -10.26
CA PHE A 370 29.86 56.73 -9.02
C PHE A 370 29.05 56.24 -7.82
N CYS A 371 29.58 55.32 -7.02
CA CYS A 371 28.96 54.81 -5.80
C CYS A 371 29.75 55.27 -4.57
N PRO A 372 29.10 55.90 -3.58
CA PRO A 372 29.78 56.44 -2.40
C PRO A 372 30.31 55.35 -1.45
N TRP A 373 29.93 54.08 -1.64
CA TRP A 373 30.44 52.99 -0.81
C TRP A 373 31.93 52.74 -1.05
N SER A 374 32.64 52.47 0.05
CA SER A 374 33.97 51.88 -0.03
C SER A 374 33.89 50.45 -0.57
N ILE A 375 35.01 49.93 -1.08
CA ILE A 375 35.03 48.56 -1.61
C ILE A 375 34.74 47.48 -0.54
N THR A 376 35.11 47.75 0.71
CA THR A 376 34.83 46.86 1.85
C THR A 376 33.34 46.86 2.18
N GLU A 377 32.71 48.03 2.13
CA GLU A 377 31.27 48.16 2.34
C GLU A 377 30.48 47.51 1.20
N ALA A 378 30.90 47.72 -0.05
CA ALA A 378 30.33 47.05 -1.20
C ALA A 378 30.48 45.52 -1.09
N GLU A 379 31.62 45.01 -0.62
CA GLU A 379 31.83 43.57 -0.40
C GLU A 379 30.88 42.98 0.64
N ALA A 380 30.76 43.63 1.81
CA ALA A 380 29.87 43.17 2.87
C ALA A 380 28.40 43.12 2.43
N ARG A 381 27.96 44.10 1.63
CA ARG A 381 26.55 44.21 1.19
C ARG A 381 26.23 43.38 -0.05
N MET A 382 27.17 43.21 -0.98
CA MET A 382 26.90 42.61 -2.29
C MET A 382 27.26 41.13 -2.39
N ILE A 383 28.10 40.57 -1.50
CA ILE A 383 28.32 39.11 -1.45
C ILE A 383 26.99 38.35 -1.22
N PRO A 384 26.11 38.74 -0.28
CA PRO A 384 24.78 38.12 -0.14
C PRO A 384 23.89 38.25 -1.39
N ALA A 385 24.14 39.27 -2.21
CA ALA A 385 23.43 39.51 -3.48
C ALA A 385 24.04 38.74 -4.66
N GLY A 386 25.05 37.89 -4.42
CA GLY A 386 25.67 37.04 -5.44
C GLY A 386 26.91 37.62 -6.12
N PHE A 387 27.43 38.76 -5.67
CA PHE A 387 28.71 39.27 -6.17
C PHE A 387 29.89 38.48 -5.61
N LEU A 388 30.91 38.32 -6.44
CA LEU A 388 32.16 37.66 -6.08
C LEU A 388 33.27 38.68 -6.01
N ARG A 389 34.01 38.67 -4.91
CA ARG A 389 35.25 39.44 -4.79
C ARG A 389 36.34 38.72 -5.58
N VAL A 390 36.80 39.32 -6.68
CA VAL A 390 37.76 38.69 -7.59
C VAL A 390 39.20 39.18 -7.44
N HIS A 391 39.34 40.42 -6.99
CA HIS A 391 40.60 41.10 -6.75
C HIS A 391 40.43 42.05 -5.55
N ARG A 392 41.53 42.53 -4.97
CA ARG A 392 41.49 43.54 -3.88
C ARG A 392 40.77 44.85 -4.27
N SER A 393 40.55 45.07 -5.57
CA SER A 393 39.92 46.28 -6.11
C SER A 393 38.68 45.98 -6.94
N TYR A 394 38.25 44.72 -7.08
CA TYR A 394 37.11 44.37 -7.94
C TYR A 394 36.15 43.38 -7.28
N LEU A 395 34.86 43.66 -7.38
CA LEU A 395 33.78 42.68 -7.27
C LEU A 395 33.13 42.50 -8.63
N VAL A 396 32.67 41.29 -8.92
CA VAL A 396 32.07 40.91 -10.19
C VAL A 396 30.78 40.17 -9.94
N ASN A 397 29.76 40.48 -10.73
CA ASN A 397 28.55 39.70 -10.81
C ASN A 397 28.78 38.54 -11.80
N PRO A 398 28.76 37.26 -11.37
CA PRO A 398 29.07 36.12 -12.23
C PRO A 398 28.10 35.97 -13.40
N VAL A 399 26.88 36.50 -13.30
CA VAL A 399 25.86 36.43 -14.37
C VAL A 399 26.30 37.19 -15.63
N HIS A 400 27.15 38.20 -15.50
CA HIS A 400 27.63 39.02 -16.62
C HIS A 400 28.99 38.56 -17.18
N VAL A 401 29.61 37.54 -16.59
CA VAL A 401 30.91 37.03 -17.07
C VAL A 401 30.69 36.18 -18.32
N SER A 402 31.13 36.70 -19.48
CA SER A 402 30.99 36.01 -20.76
C SER A 402 32.06 34.93 -20.96
N ARG A 403 33.29 35.21 -20.52
CA ARG A 403 34.43 34.30 -20.68
C ARG A 403 35.39 34.41 -19.51
N PHE A 404 35.98 33.29 -19.13
CA PHE A 404 37.06 33.20 -18.15
C PHE A 404 38.31 32.63 -18.82
N GLU A 405 39.45 33.27 -18.60
CA GLU A 405 40.76 32.82 -19.08
C GLU A 405 41.68 32.57 -17.87
N ARG A 406 42.20 31.35 -17.77
CA ARG A 406 43.17 30.98 -16.75
C ARG A 406 44.58 31.19 -17.26
N HIS A 407 45.39 31.87 -16.46
CA HIS A 407 46.84 31.91 -16.62
C HIS A 407 47.51 31.04 -15.54
N LYS A 408 48.85 31.02 -15.51
CA LYS A 408 49.63 30.14 -14.62
C LYS A 408 49.22 30.29 -13.15
N ASP A 409 49.22 31.52 -12.64
CA ASP A 409 48.96 31.83 -11.21
C ASP A 409 47.80 32.82 -11.00
N ASN A 410 47.18 33.33 -12.06
CA ASN A 410 46.06 34.27 -12.00
C ASN A 410 45.04 33.96 -13.09
N GLY A 411 43.98 34.76 -13.19
CA GLY A 411 42.97 34.60 -14.24
C GLY A 411 42.39 35.94 -14.64
N THR A 412 41.58 35.94 -15.71
CA THR A 412 40.92 37.12 -16.23
C THR A 412 39.47 36.78 -16.57
N CYS A 413 38.52 37.55 -16.06
CA CYS A 413 37.12 37.54 -16.51
C CYS A 413 36.93 38.58 -17.62
N TYR A 414 36.21 38.23 -18.66
CA TYR A 414 35.82 39.09 -19.77
C TYR A 414 34.31 39.30 -19.77
N PHE A 415 33.91 40.51 -20.18
CA PHE A 415 32.51 40.93 -20.25
C PHE A 415 32.25 41.46 -21.66
N GLU A 416 31.43 40.77 -22.43
CA GLU A 416 31.08 41.17 -23.79
C GLU A 416 29.80 42.02 -23.82
N THR A 417 28.94 41.88 -22.80
CA THR A 417 27.67 42.59 -22.67
C THR A 417 27.79 43.97 -22.03
N VAL A 418 28.99 44.39 -21.62
CA VAL A 418 29.25 45.60 -20.82
C VAL A 418 30.33 46.44 -21.50
N ALA A 419 29.93 47.37 -22.36
CA ALA A 419 30.88 48.17 -23.14
C ALA A 419 31.86 48.98 -22.26
N ALA A 420 31.42 49.39 -21.06
CA ALA A 420 32.26 50.14 -20.13
C ALA A 420 33.39 49.32 -19.47
N LEU A 421 33.36 47.98 -19.57
CA LEU A 421 34.27 47.07 -18.89
C LEU A 421 34.64 45.88 -19.78
N SER A 422 35.86 45.87 -20.33
CA SER A 422 36.29 44.77 -21.20
C SER A 422 36.79 43.54 -20.44
N LYS A 423 37.57 43.74 -19.37
CA LYS A 423 38.17 42.65 -18.59
C LYS A 423 38.45 43.03 -17.14
N VAL A 424 38.40 42.04 -16.25
CA VAL A 424 38.72 42.16 -14.83
C VAL A 424 39.73 41.09 -14.42
N PRO A 425 40.88 41.47 -13.80
CA PRO A 425 41.87 40.51 -13.33
C PRO A 425 41.40 39.80 -12.05
N ILE A 426 41.80 38.55 -11.89
CA ILE A 426 41.54 37.71 -10.73
C ILE A 426 42.84 37.47 -9.97
N SER A 427 42.80 37.69 -8.66
CA SER A 427 43.94 37.41 -7.77
C SER A 427 44.15 35.90 -7.55
N ARG A 428 45.42 35.49 -7.39
CA ARG A 428 45.82 34.09 -7.14
C ARG A 428 45.05 33.42 -6.01
N SER A 429 44.88 34.13 -4.89
CA SER A 429 44.22 33.63 -3.69
C SER A 429 42.71 33.38 -3.86
N ARG A 430 42.09 33.97 -4.89
CA ARG A 430 40.63 33.89 -5.12
C ARG A 430 40.27 33.06 -6.35
N LEU A 431 41.26 32.59 -7.11
CA LEU A 431 41.08 31.85 -8.35
C LEU A 431 40.22 30.58 -8.18
N THR A 432 40.45 29.80 -7.13
CA THR A 432 39.72 28.56 -6.87
C THR A 432 38.23 28.82 -6.60
N ALA A 433 37.92 29.78 -5.73
CA ALA A 433 36.54 30.11 -5.38
C ALA A 433 35.73 30.64 -6.58
N ILE A 434 36.37 31.41 -7.46
CA ILE A 434 35.70 31.97 -8.64
C ILE A 434 35.44 30.89 -9.69
N ARG A 435 36.35 29.94 -9.86
CA ARG A 435 36.13 28.80 -10.76
C ARG A 435 34.95 27.96 -10.32
N GLU A 436 34.88 27.63 -9.03
CA GLU A 436 33.76 26.89 -8.45
C GLU A 436 32.44 27.65 -8.64
N ALA A 437 32.43 28.97 -8.40
CA ALA A 437 31.24 29.79 -8.57
C ALA A 437 30.79 29.97 -10.04
N LEU A 438 31.70 29.82 -11.02
CA LEU A 438 31.41 29.82 -12.46
C LEU A 438 31.14 28.41 -13.02
N GLY A 439 31.25 27.36 -12.20
CA GLY A 439 31.05 25.97 -12.62
C GLY A 439 32.18 25.36 -13.47
N LEU A 440 33.44 25.80 -13.27
CA LEU A 440 34.65 25.46 -14.06
C LEU A 440 35.75 24.70 -13.30
#